data_AF-A0A9Q3PG76-F1
#
_entry.id   AF-A0A9Q3PG76-F1
#
_cell.length_a   1.000
_cell.length_b   1.000
_cell.length_c   1.000
_cell.angle_alpha   90.00
_cell.angle_beta   90.00
_cell.angle_gamma   90.00
#
_symmetry.space_group_name_H-M   'P 1'
#
loop_
_entity.id
_entity.type
_entity.pdbx_description
1 polymer ?
#
loop_
_entity_poly.entity_id
_entity_poly.type
_entity_poly.pdbx_seq_one_letter_code
_entity_poly.pdbx_strand_id
1 'polypeptide(L)'
;MKVVDRSLINLVLKECHDSPFAGHLSEDRTREKVKTCIWWPMWQKDIAEYCKTCDRCQKANKFTGKILGNMIKIKEPRRPWEIVHMDLVTGLPPGGDRSYNA
;
A
#
# COMPACT_ATOMS: atom_id res chain seq x y z
N MET A 1 19.55 23.89 15.88
CA MET A 1 19.65 22.64 15.07
C MET A 1 21.09 22.14 15.15
N LYS A 2 21.30 20.86 15.46
CA LYS A 2 22.64 20.27 15.47
C LYS A 2 23.00 19.79 14.06
N VAL A 3 24.16 20.22 13.56
CA VAL A 3 24.75 19.70 12.32
C VAL A 3 25.34 18.33 12.62
N VAL A 4 25.00 17.32 11.83
CA VAL A 4 25.40 15.93 12.06
C VAL A 4 26.53 15.51 11.10
N ASP A 5 27.46 14.69 11.59
CA ASP A 5 28.48 14.06 10.75
C ASP A 5 27.84 13.06 9.78
N ARG A 6 28.37 12.94 8.57
CA ARG A 6 27.81 12.04 7.54
C ARG A 6 27.71 10.58 7.99
N SER A 7 28.61 10.13 8.87
CA SER A 7 28.59 8.77 9.42
C SER A 7 27.32 8.47 10.24
N LEU A 8 26.67 9.49 10.80
CA LEU A 8 25.50 9.34 11.67
C LEU A 8 24.16 9.45 10.93
N ILE A 9 24.16 9.88 9.66
CA ILE A 9 22.93 10.08 8.88
C ILE A 9 22.11 8.78 8.82
N ASN A 10 22.73 7.66 8.48
CA ASN A 10 22.05 6.36 8.39
C ASN A 10 21.44 5.93 9.73
N LEU A 11 22.14 6.18 10.84
CA LEU A 11 21.62 5.87 12.17
C LEU A 11 20.35 6.67 12.45
N VAL A 12 20.35 7.96 12.11
CA VAL A 12 19.21 8.82 12.37
C VAL A 12 18.02 8.46 11.48
N LEU A 13 18.25 8.16 10.20
CA LEU A 13 17.20 7.71 9.29
C LEU A 13 16.56 6.41 9.79
N LYS A 14 17.38 5.46 10.27
CA LYS A 14 16.92 4.22 10.88
C LYS A 14 16.05 4.47 12.12
N GLU A 15 16.48 5.32 13.04
CA GLU A 15 15.69 5.65 14.23
C GLU A 15 14.39 6.39 13.89
N CYS A 16 14.42 7.27 12.88
CA CYS A 16 13.25 8.06 12.49
C CYS A 16 12.24 7.31 11.63
N HIS A 17 12.62 6.21 10.97
CA HIS A 17 11.77 5.45 10.07
C HIS A 17 11.53 4.00 10.53
N ASP A 18 12.57 3.26 10.90
CA ASP A 18 12.52 1.82 11.16
C ASP A 18 12.25 1.45 12.63
N SER A 19 12.45 2.40 13.56
CA SER A 19 12.16 2.17 14.97
C SER A 19 10.71 1.66 15.15
N PRO A 20 10.44 0.71 16.05
CA PRO A 20 9.09 0.27 16.36
C PRO A 20 8.16 1.44 16.74
N PHE A 21 8.70 2.49 17.36
CA PHE A 21 7.99 3.72 17.70
C PHE A 21 7.88 4.72 16.53
N ALA A 22 8.66 4.52 15.47
CA ALA A 22 8.56 5.26 14.22
C ALA A 22 7.56 4.66 13.24
N GLY A 23 7.35 3.34 13.30
CA GLY A 23 6.22 2.68 12.66
C GLY A 23 6.24 2.67 11.13
N HIS A 24 7.37 2.93 10.48
CA HIS A 24 7.47 2.99 9.02
C HIS A 24 6.45 3.95 8.38
N LEU A 25 6.26 5.11 9.02
CA LEU A 25 5.36 6.14 8.52
C LEU A 25 5.83 6.71 7.16
N SER A 26 4.96 7.51 6.53
CA SER A 26 5.23 8.15 5.25
C SER A 26 6.47 9.04 5.28
N GLU A 27 7.03 9.30 4.10
CA GLU A 27 8.18 10.18 3.92
C GLU A 27 7.99 11.54 4.61
N ASP A 28 6.80 12.14 4.49
CA ASP A 28 6.47 13.42 5.13
C ASP A 28 6.57 13.36 6.66
N ARG A 29 6.10 12.27 7.26
CA ARG A 29 6.20 12.06 8.72
C ARG A 29 7.64 11.83 9.15
N THR A 30 8.44 11.11 8.35
CA THR A 30 9.87 10.94 8.62
C THR A 30 10.59 12.29 8.51
N ARG A 31 10.24 13.14 7.53
CA ARG A 31 10.77 14.52 7.41
C ARG A 31 10.43 15.37 8.63
N GLU A 32 9.19 15.31 9.12
CA GLU A 32 8.76 16.01 10.33
C GLU A 32 9.60 15.60 11.55
N LYS A 33 9.83 14.30 11.74
CA LYS A 33 10.67 13.79 12.85
C LYS A 33 12.13 14.21 12.73
N VAL A 34 12.74 14.05 11.56
CA VAL A 34 14.15 14.43 11.40
C VAL A 34 14.35 15.92 11.66
N LYS A 35 13.43 16.76 11.19
CA LYS A 35 13.49 18.22 11.32
C LYS A 35 13.51 18.70 12.78
N THR A 36 12.95 17.96 13.73
CA THR A 36 12.96 18.35 15.15
C THR A 36 14.28 18.03 15.85
N CYS A 37 15.09 17.11 15.32
CA CYS A 37 16.29 16.61 15.99
C CYS A 37 17.59 17.15 15.41
N ILE A 38 17.75 17.12 14.08
CA ILE A 38 19.03 17.37 13.42
C ILE A 38 18.87 17.98 12.02
N TRP A 39 19.99 18.46 11.46
CA TRP A 39 20.03 18.99 10.10
C TRP A 39 21.35 18.63 9.40
N TRP A 40 21.29 18.40 8.09
CA TRP A 40 22.46 18.26 7.21
C TRP A 40 22.12 18.70 5.77
N PRO A 41 23.11 19.00 4.91
CA PRO A 41 22.86 19.32 3.51
C PRO A 41 22.17 18.15 2.79
N MET A 42 21.16 18.45 1.97
CA MET A 42 20.38 17.44 1.21
C MET A 42 19.54 16.46 2.04
N TRP A 43 19.31 16.74 3.33
CA TRP A 43 18.55 15.85 4.24
C TRP A 43 17.19 15.37 3.70
N GLN A 44 16.48 16.23 2.99
CA GLN A 44 15.20 15.87 2.37
C GLN A 44 15.34 14.80 1.28
N LYS A 45 16.39 14.88 0.47
CA LYS A 45 16.66 13.92 -0.59
C LYS A 45 17.05 12.57 0.01
N ASP A 46 17.89 12.58 1.04
CA ASP A 46 18.33 11.35 1.70
C ASP A 46 17.16 10.64 2.39
N ILE A 47 16.24 11.38 3.02
CA ILE A 47 15.00 10.79 3.58
C ILE A 47 14.14 10.18 2.49
N ALA A 48 13.92 10.90 1.38
CA ALA A 48 13.11 10.40 0.26
C ALA A 48 13.68 9.09 -0.29
N GLU A 49 14.99 9.04 -0.50
CA GLU A 49 15.69 7.86 -0.98
C GLU A 49 15.65 6.69 0.02
N TYR A 50 15.79 6.97 1.32
CA TYR A 50 15.67 5.98 2.38
C TYR A 50 14.26 5.35 2.43
N CYS A 51 13.21 6.17 2.47
CA CYS A 51 11.83 5.69 2.50
C CYS A 51 11.45 4.93 1.22
N LYS A 52 11.92 5.40 0.06
CA LYS A 52 11.69 4.75 -1.24
C LYS A 52 12.36 3.37 -1.35
N THR A 53 13.48 3.17 -0.68
CA THR A 53 14.24 1.90 -0.70
C THR A 53 13.90 0.96 0.46
N CYS A 54 13.04 1.37 1.40
CA CYS A 54 12.64 0.55 2.54
C CYS A 54 11.81 -0.67 2.11
N ASP A 55 12.40 -1.88 2.18
CA ASP A 55 11.79 -3.15 1.77
C ASP A 55 10.41 -3.41 2.41
N ARG A 56 10.28 -3.15 3.72
CA ARG A 56 9.02 -3.34 4.45
C ARG A 56 7.93 -2.42 3.91
N CYS A 57 8.26 -1.15 3.68
CA CYS A 57 7.33 -0.16 3.13
C CYS A 57 6.91 -0.53 1.70
N GLN A 58 7.86 -0.94 0.85
CA GLN A 58 7.57 -1.30 -0.53
C GLN A 58 6.72 -2.58 -0.64
N LYS A 59 6.88 -3.53 0.28
CA LYS A 59 6.04 -4.75 0.35
C LYS A 59 4.65 -4.47 0.93
N ALA A 60 4.55 -3.62 1.95
CA ALA A 60 3.30 -3.31 2.62
C ALA A 60 2.41 -2.35 1.82
N ASN A 61 3.02 -1.32 1.20
CA ASN A 61 2.31 -0.40 0.34
C ASN A 61 2.01 -1.06 -1.00
N LYS A 62 0.79 -1.58 -1.13
CA LYS A 62 0.28 -1.99 -2.44
C LYS A 62 0.33 -0.78 -3.36
N PHE A 63 1.01 -0.94 -4.49
CA PHE A 63 1.11 0.08 -5.53
C PHE A 63 -0.30 0.52 -5.96
N THR A 64 -0.76 1.68 -5.48
CA THR A 64 -2.10 2.22 -5.78
C THR A 64 -2.22 2.78 -7.19
N GLY A 65 -1.12 2.77 -7.96
CA GLY A 65 -1.03 3.34 -9.31
C GLY A 65 -1.31 2.37 -10.45
N LYS A 66 -1.69 1.10 -10.18
CA LYS A 66 -2.28 0.31 -11.25
C LYS A 66 -3.62 0.95 -11.59
N ILE A 67 -3.69 1.58 -12.75
CA ILE A 67 -4.95 1.72 -13.49
C ILE A 67 -5.45 0.29 -13.61
N LEU A 68 -6.34 -0.12 -12.70
CA LEU A 68 -7.19 -1.28 -12.92
C LEU A 68 -7.80 -0.99 -14.28
N GLY A 69 -7.43 -1.79 -15.29
CA GLY A 69 -7.77 -1.49 -16.68
C GLY A 69 -9.23 -1.07 -16.77
N ASN A 70 -9.50 -0.05 -17.58
CA ASN A 70 -10.85 0.52 -17.71
C ASN A 70 -11.87 -0.62 -17.77
N MET A 71 -12.95 -0.50 -17.00
CA MET A 71 -14.02 -1.48 -17.00
C MET A 71 -14.40 -1.80 -18.45
N ILE A 72 -14.11 -3.03 -18.87
CA ILE A 72 -14.39 -3.47 -20.24
C ILE A 72 -15.89 -3.69 -20.31
N LYS A 73 -16.57 -2.97 -21.21
CA LYS A 73 -17.99 -3.23 -21.48
C LYS A 73 -18.13 -4.61 -22.11
N ILE A 74 -18.97 -5.45 -21.51
CA ILE A 74 -19.41 -6.69 -22.13
C ILE A 74 -20.27 -6.31 -23.35
N LYS A 75 -20.12 -7.04 -24.45
CA LYS A 75 -20.92 -6.83 -25.66
C LYS A 75 -22.39 -7.14 -25.36
N GLU A 76 -23.28 -6.24 -25.72
CA GLU A 76 -24.73 -6.45 -25.55
C GLU A 76 -25.23 -7.61 -26.45
N PRO A 77 -25.96 -8.60 -25.88
CA PRO A 77 -26.54 -9.67 -26.68
C PRO A 77 -27.67 -9.11 -27.56
N ARG A 78 -27.75 -9.57 -28.82
CA ARG A 78 -28.73 -9.14 -29.81
C ARG A 78 -29.92 -10.09 -29.92
N ARG A 79 -29.81 -11.31 -29.38
CA ARG A 79 -30.83 -12.35 -29.43
C ARG A 79 -30.95 -13.08 -28.08
N PRO A 80 -32.11 -13.68 -27.76
CA PRO A 80 -32.24 -14.57 -26.61
C PRO A 80 -31.18 -15.67 -26.65
N TRP A 81 -30.63 -16.02 -25.49
CA TRP A 81 -29.63 -17.08 -25.31
C TRP A 81 -28.26 -16.86 -25.98
N GLU A 82 -27.95 -15.64 -26.43
CA GLU A 82 -26.64 -15.34 -27.06
C GLU A 82 -25.48 -15.33 -26.07
N ILE A 83 -25.72 -14.92 -24.81
CA ILE A 83 -24.72 -14.90 -23.75
C ILE A 83 -25.35 -15.47 -22.47
N VAL A 84 -24.67 -16.43 -21.85
CA VAL A 84 -25.05 -17.00 -20.55
C VAL A 84 -23.87 -16.82 -19.58
N HIS A 85 -24.10 -16.07 -18.51
CA HIS A 85 -23.17 -15.97 -17.39
C HIS A 85 -23.63 -16.93 -16.29
N MET A 86 -22.73 -17.76 -15.79
CA MET A 86 -22.98 -18.64 -14.66
C MET A 86 -21.99 -18.33 -13.56
N ASP A 87 -22.46 -18.31 -12.33
CA ASP A 87 -21.64 -18.19 -11.14
C ASP A 87 -22.12 -19.17 -10.08
N LEU A 88 -21.22 -19.59 -9.19
CA LEU A 88 -21.53 -20.54 -8.12
C LEU A 88 -21.60 -19.80 -6.79
N VAL A 89 -22.74 -19.90 -6.13
CA VAL A 89 -22.89 -19.44 -4.74
C VAL A 89 -22.49 -20.59 -3.81
N THR A 90 -21.45 -20.38 -3.02
CA THR A 90 -20.97 -21.36 -2.02
C THR A 90 -21.30 -20.92 -0.60
N GLY A 91 -21.33 -21.87 0.35
CA GLY A 91 -21.59 -21.58 1.77
C GLY A 91 -23.07 -21.47 2.14
N LEU A 92 -23.95 -22.01 1.30
CA LEU A 92 -25.38 -22.14 1.62
C LEU A 92 -25.58 -23.21 2.72
N PRO A 93 -26.61 -23.06 3.57
CA PRO A 93 -26.99 -24.12 4.51
C PRO A 93 -27.35 -25.41 3.76
N PRO A 94 -27.25 -26.59 4.41
CA PRO A 94 -27.58 -27.86 3.76
C PRO A 94 -29.00 -27.86 3.18
N GLY A 95 -29.11 -28.14 1.88
CA GLY A 95 -30.38 -28.33 1.19
C GLY A 95 -30.89 -29.77 1.27
N GLY A 96 -32.21 -29.94 1.30
CA GLY A 96 -32.93 -31.23 1.36
C GLY A 96 -34.45 -31.00 1.34
N ASP A 97 -35.26 -32.05 1.43
CA ASP A 97 -36.73 -32.09 1.19
C ASP A 97 -37.59 -31.02 1.89
N ARG A 98 -37.04 -30.23 2.82
CA ARG A 98 -37.74 -29.16 3.57
C ARG A 98 -37.00 -27.81 3.61
N SER A 99 -36.06 -27.54 2.70
CA SER A 99 -35.41 -26.23 2.61
C SER A 99 -35.58 -25.66 1.21
N TYR A 100 -36.67 -24.89 1.05
CA TYR A 100 -36.92 -24.08 -0.13
C TYR A 100 -36.33 -22.69 0.13
N ASN A 101 -35.13 -22.45 -0.37
CA ASN A 101 -34.68 -21.09 -0.66
C ASN A 101 -34.84 -20.88 -2.18
N ALA A 102 -36.08 -20.59 -2.57
CA ALA A 102 -36.43 -19.80 -3.73
C ALA A 102 -37.35 -18.68 -3.23
#